data_AF-A0A1J5AEM2-F1
#
_entry.id   AF-A0A1J5AEM2-F1
#
_cell.length_a   1.000
_cell.length_b   1.000
_cell.length_c   1.000
_cell.angle_alpha   90.00
_cell.angle_beta   90.00
_cell.angle_gamma   90.00
#
_symmetry.space_group_name_H-M   'P 1'
#
loop_
_entity.id
_entity.type
_entity.pdbx_description
1 polymer ?
#
loop_
_entity_poly.entity_id
_entity_poly.type
_entity_poly.pdbx_seq_one_letter_code
_entity_poly.pdbx_strand_id
1 'polypeptide(L)'
;MIILPSDVLADMVDHARQAAPIEACGLLAGTGSTVERIYRLTNVERSPEHFSLDPREQFAAVKDARGRRLEILALYHSHPATPARMSAEDLRLAFTPGIRYVIVSLADPNRPVIKGFSVSNGQPVEEPVLIT
;
A
#
# COMPACT_ATOMS: atom_id res chain seq x y z
N MET A 1 6.36 6.67 10.55
CA MET A 1 7.02 7.24 9.36
C MET A 1 7.39 6.13 8.38
N ILE A 2 7.25 6.39 7.08
CA ILE A 2 7.76 5.56 5.97
C ILE A 2 8.47 6.46 4.96
N ILE A 3 9.57 5.98 4.37
CA ILE A 3 10.36 6.69 3.37
C ILE A 3 10.15 5.99 2.03
N LEU A 4 9.62 6.72 1.05
CA LEU A 4 9.36 6.25 -0.30
C LEU A 4 10.33 6.94 -1.27
N PRO A 5 11.26 6.19 -1.88
CA PRO A 5 11.97 6.68 -3.05
C PRO A 5 11.02 7.14 -4.15
N SER A 6 11.42 8.18 -4.88
CA SER A 6 10.59 8.80 -5.91
C SER A 6 10.18 7.84 -7.04
N ASP A 7 11.00 6.84 -7.36
CA ASP A 7 10.69 5.79 -8.31
C ASP A 7 9.62 4.82 -7.79
N VAL A 8 9.69 4.42 -6.51
CA VAL A 8 8.65 3.63 -5.86
C VAL A 8 7.32 4.40 -5.82
N LEU A 9 7.36 5.69 -5.49
CA LEU A 9 6.17 6.54 -5.52
C LEU A 9 5.54 6.58 -6.92
N ALA A 10 6.35 6.81 -7.95
CA ALA A 10 5.89 6.83 -9.34
C ALA A 10 5.26 5.48 -9.73
N ASP A 11 5.90 4.38 -9.35
CA ASP A 11 5.41 3.02 -9.60
C ASP A 11 4.03 2.77 -8.93
N MET A 12 3.87 3.21 -7.67
CA MET A 12 2.58 3.12 -6.96
C MET A 12 1.47 3.90 -7.67
N VAL A 13 1.76 5.13 -8.09
CA VAL A 13 0.80 6.00 -8.79
C VAL A 13 0.45 5.43 -10.17
N ASP A 14 1.43 4.92 -10.89
CA ASP A 14 1.22 4.28 -12.20
C ASP A 14 0.39 3.00 -12.06
N HIS A 15 0.64 2.19 -11.03
CA HIS A 15 -0.20 1.02 -10.74
C HIS A 15 -1.64 1.43 -10.44
N ALA A 16 -1.84 2.41 -9.57
CA ALA A 16 -3.18 2.94 -9.25
C ALA A 16 -3.94 3.41 -10.50
N ARG A 17 -3.26 4.15 -11.39
CA ARG A 17 -3.85 4.64 -12.65
C ARG A 17 -4.20 3.51 -13.62
N GLN A 18 -3.36 2.48 -13.72
CA GLN A 18 -3.59 1.33 -14.60
C GLN A 18 -4.73 0.45 -14.08
N ALA A 19 -4.87 0.31 -12.77
CA ALA A 19 -5.91 -0.50 -12.14
C ALA A 19 -7.28 0.20 -12.16
N ALA A 20 -7.32 1.53 -12.11
CA ALA A 20 -8.55 2.30 -12.10
C ALA A 20 -9.50 1.87 -13.25
N PRO A 21 -10.80 1.64 -12.97
CA PRO A 21 -11.53 2.03 -11.75
C PRO A 21 -11.44 1.04 -10.58
N ILE A 22 -10.65 -0.02 -10.68
CA ILE A 22 -10.45 -1.00 -9.59
C ILE A 22 -9.34 -0.51 -8.65
N GLU A 23 -9.43 -0.85 -7.36
CA GLU A 23 -8.32 -0.61 -6.45
C GLU A 23 -7.08 -1.44 -6.84
N ALA A 24 -5.96 -0.76 -7.09
CA ALA A 24 -4.66 -1.38 -7.06
C ALA A 24 -4.30 -1.78 -5.62
N CYS A 25 -3.55 -2.88 -5.45
CA CYS A 25 -3.05 -3.30 -4.15
C CYS A 25 -1.66 -3.94 -4.26
N GLY A 26 -0.93 -4.00 -3.14
CA GLY A 26 0.35 -4.64 -3.10
C GLY A 26 1.12 -4.49 -1.79
N LEU A 27 2.39 -4.86 -1.82
CA LEU A 27 3.29 -4.82 -0.67
C LEU A 27 4.51 -3.95 -0.96
N LEU A 28 4.99 -3.26 0.06
CA LEU A 28 6.24 -2.49 0.05
C LEU A 28 7.23 -3.16 0.99
N ALA A 29 8.43 -3.46 0.47
CA ALA A 29 9.50 -4.08 1.23
C ALA A 29 10.75 -3.21 1.26
N GLY A 30 11.53 -3.34 2.32
CA GLY A 30 12.71 -2.50 2.54
C GLY A 30 13.41 -2.80 3.85
N THR A 31 14.27 -1.87 4.26
CA THR A 31 15.05 -1.95 5.49
C THR A 31 14.69 -0.79 6.42
N GLY A 32 14.29 -1.11 7.66
CA GLY A 32 13.90 -0.10 8.65
C GLY A 32 12.63 0.65 8.24
N SER A 33 12.76 1.91 7.84
CA SER A 33 11.62 2.72 7.34
C SER A 33 11.70 3.00 5.83
N THR A 34 12.77 2.59 5.16
CA THR A 34 13.03 2.93 3.77
C THR A 34 12.56 1.80 2.86
N VAL A 35 11.63 2.12 1.97
CA VAL A 35 11.18 1.17 0.95
C VAL A 35 12.24 1.05 -0.12
N GLU A 36 12.54 -0.18 -0.50
CA GLU A 36 13.52 -0.52 -1.55
C GLU A 36 12.87 -1.29 -2.70
N ARG A 37 11.65 -1.81 -2.49
CA ARG A 37 10.95 -2.65 -3.46
C ARG A 37 9.44 -2.56 -3.30
N ILE A 38 8.77 -2.49 -4.44
CA ILE A 38 7.32 -2.62 -4.57
C ILE A 38 6.97 -3.97 -5.19
N TYR A 39 5.92 -4.59 -4.67
CA TYR A 39 5.27 -5.75 -5.28
C TYR A 39 3.84 -5.35 -5.61
N ARG A 40 3.57 -5.12 -6.90
CA ARG A 40 2.20 -4.99 -7.42
C ARG A 40 1.52 -6.36 -7.33
N LEU A 41 0.37 -6.42 -6.65
CA LEU A 41 -0.40 -7.65 -6.49
C LEU A 41 -1.79 -7.49 -7.09
N THR A 42 -2.37 -8.62 -7.47
CA THR A 42 -3.71 -8.70 -8.00
C THR A 42 -4.73 -8.51 -6.89
N ASN A 43 -5.64 -7.54 -7.07
CA ASN A 43 -6.87 -7.44 -6.32
C ASN A 43 -7.85 -8.52 -6.82
N VAL A 44 -8.03 -9.60 -6.06
CA VAL A 44 -8.89 -10.72 -6.49
C VAL A 44 -10.39 -10.36 -6.47
N GLU A 45 -10.78 -9.33 -5.72
CA GLU A 45 -12.17 -8.88 -5.64
C GLU A 45 -12.58 -8.05 -6.84
N ARG A 46 -11.61 -7.46 -7.57
CA ARG A 46 -11.85 -6.58 -8.72
C ARG A 46 -12.89 -5.50 -8.38
N SER A 47 -12.76 -4.90 -7.20
CA SER A 47 -13.68 -3.92 -6.65
C SER A 47 -13.03 -2.51 -6.64
N PRO A 48 -13.83 -1.44 -6.81
CA PRO A 48 -13.37 -0.06 -6.68
C PRO A 48 -13.21 0.42 -5.22
N GLU A 49 -13.66 -0.38 -4.25
CA GLU A 49 -13.71 0.02 -2.82
C GLU A 49 -13.21 -1.06 -1.86
N HIS A 50 -12.88 -2.24 -2.38
CA HIS A 50 -12.41 -3.38 -1.59
C HIS A 50 -11.28 -4.07 -2.33
N PHE A 51 -10.35 -4.64 -1.55
CA PHE A 51 -9.32 -5.50 -2.10
C PHE A 51 -9.02 -6.68 -1.20
N SER A 52 -8.69 -7.79 -1.84
CA SER A 52 -8.00 -8.92 -1.24
C SER A 52 -6.79 -9.23 -2.09
N LEU A 53 -5.63 -9.40 -1.46
CA LEU A 53 -4.40 -9.78 -2.16
C LEU A 53 -4.51 -11.21 -2.68
N ASP A 54 -4.06 -11.48 -3.91
CA ASP A 54 -3.91 -12.86 -4.37
C ASP A 54 -2.95 -13.63 -3.44
N PRO A 55 -3.39 -14.72 -2.77
CA PRO A 55 -2.56 -15.40 -1.78
C PRO A 55 -1.27 -16.00 -2.34
N ARG A 56 -1.27 -16.40 -3.62
CA ARG A 56 -0.09 -17.00 -4.27
C ARG A 56 0.95 -15.93 -4.54
N GLU A 57 0.52 -14.77 -5.05
CA GLU A 57 1.40 -13.64 -5.30
C GLU A 57 1.92 -13.04 -3.97
N GLN A 58 1.06 -12.95 -2.96
CA GLN A 58 1.46 -12.52 -1.61
C GLN A 58 2.56 -13.41 -1.03
N PHE A 59 2.39 -14.74 -1.11
CA PHE A 59 3.43 -15.68 -0.63
C PHE A 59 4.73 -15.54 -1.43
N ALA A 60 4.65 -15.37 -2.75
CA ALA A 60 5.82 -15.17 -3.60
C ALA A 60 6.56 -13.86 -3.24
N ALA A 61 5.84 -12.76 -3.03
CA ALA A 61 6.41 -11.48 -2.63
C ALA A 61 7.11 -11.54 -1.27
N VAL A 62 6.48 -12.15 -0.26
CA VAL A 62 7.10 -12.34 1.06
C VAL A 62 8.34 -13.24 0.96
N LYS A 63 8.30 -14.29 0.13
CA LYS A 63 9.45 -15.18 -0.10
C LYS A 63 10.61 -14.45 -0.78
N ASP A 64 10.36 -13.65 -1.82
CA ASP A 64 11.38 -12.85 -2.50
C ASP A 64 11.98 -11.80 -1.55
N ALA A 65 11.15 -11.05 -0.81
CA ALA A 65 11.60 -10.07 0.16
C ALA A 65 12.55 -10.70 1.19
N ARG A 66 12.15 -11.84 1.78
CA ARG A 66 13.00 -12.59 2.72
C ARG A 66 14.30 -13.06 2.08
N GLY A 67 14.26 -13.57 0.85
CA GLY A 67 15.46 -13.98 0.11
C GLY A 67 16.45 -12.83 -0.12
N ARG A 68 15.95 -11.59 -0.14
CA ARG A 68 16.71 -10.35 -0.27
C ARG A 68 17.06 -9.68 1.05
N ARG A 69 16.71 -10.31 2.18
CA ARG A 69 16.85 -9.73 3.53
C ARG A 69 16.09 -8.42 3.73
N LEU A 70 14.97 -8.26 3.01
CA LEU A 70 14.05 -7.14 3.17
C LEU A 70 12.87 -7.55 4.05
N GLU A 71 12.34 -6.59 4.80
CA GLU A 71 11.12 -6.74 5.59
C GLU A 71 9.94 -6.18 4.82
N ILE A 72 8.74 -6.74 5.02
CA ILE A 72 7.51 -6.11 4.53
C ILE A 72 7.19 -4.94 5.44
N LEU A 73 7.37 -3.73 4.94
CA LEU A 73 7.20 -2.49 5.71
C LEU A 73 5.76 -1.98 5.66
N ALA A 74 5.09 -2.17 4.54
CA ALA A 74 3.72 -1.70 4.35
C ALA A 74 2.91 -2.57 3.38
N LEU A 75 1.60 -2.55 3.60
CA LEU A 75 0.61 -2.84 2.58
C LEU A 75 0.26 -1.52 1.90
N TYR A 76 0.05 -1.53 0.59
CA TYR A 76 -0.51 -0.36 -0.09
C TYR A 76 -1.72 -0.73 -0.92
N HIS A 77 -2.63 0.22 -1.08
CA HIS A 77 -3.72 0.14 -2.03
C HIS A 77 -4.08 1.54 -2.56
N SER A 78 -4.94 1.60 -3.57
CA SER A 78 -5.40 2.85 -4.15
C SER A 78 -6.90 3.04 -3.99
N HIS A 79 -7.32 4.27 -3.71
CA HIS A 79 -8.70 4.71 -3.83
C HIS A 79 -8.92 5.40 -5.18
N PRO A 80 -9.70 4.83 -6.11
CA PRO A 80 -9.88 5.38 -7.46
C PRO A 80 -10.64 6.72 -7.47
N ALA A 81 -11.58 6.92 -6.55
CA ALA A 81 -12.47 8.08 -6.55
C ALA A 81 -12.61 8.78 -5.19
N THR A 82 -12.06 8.22 -4.11
CA THR A 82 -12.22 8.74 -2.74
C THR A 82 -10.89 9.21 -2.16
N PRO A 83 -10.90 10.12 -1.15
CA PRO A 83 -9.68 10.58 -0.50
C PRO A 83 -8.88 9.45 0.16
N ALA A 84 -7.57 9.64 0.32
CA ALA A 84 -6.69 8.67 0.98
C ALA A 84 -7.00 8.64 2.48
N ARG A 85 -7.61 7.54 2.95
CA ARG A 85 -7.95 7.30 4.36
C ARG A 85 -8.09 5.80 4.57
N MET A 86 -7.81 5.29 5.76
CA MET A 86 -8.16 3.90 6.05
C MET A 86 -9.68 3.72 6.07
N SER A 87 -10.18 2.72 5.36
CA SER A 87 -11.55 2.25 5.42
C SER A 87 -11.80 1.45 6.70
N ALA A 88 -13.09 1.17 6.99
CA ALA A 88 -13.43 0.28 8.10
C ALA A 88 -12.94 -1.16 7.84
N GLU A 89 -12.90 -1.58 6.57
CA GLU A 89 -12.37 -2.87 6.13
C GLU A 89 -10.87 -2.96 6.42
N ASP A 90 -10.10 -1.92 6.10
CA ASP A 90 -8.66 -1.87 6.37
C ASP A 90 -8.35 -2.06 7.85
N LEU A 91 -9.10 -1.38 8.72
CA LEU A 91 -8.95 -1.51 10.17
C LEU A 91 -9.33 -2.91 10.66
N ARG A 92 -10.39 -3.49 10.10
CA ARG A 92 -10.85 -4.84 10.44
C ARG A 92 -9.82 -5.90 10.05
N LEU A 93 -9.08 -5.68 8.96
CA LEU A 93 -8.10 -6.61 8.42
C LEU A 93 -6.66 -6.32 8.89
N ALA A 94 -6.45 -5.29 9.71
CA ALA A 94 -5.14 -4.87 10.19
C ALA A 94 -4.58 -5.75 11.32
N PHE A 95 -4.37 -7.03 11.02
CA PHE A 95 -3.91 -8.02 12.00
C PHE A 95 -2.39 -8.13 12.16
N THR A 96 -1.62 -7.53 11.24
CA THR A 96 -0.16 -7.65 11.24
C THR A 96 0.46 -6.53 12.07
N PRO A 97 1.04 -6.80 13.26
CA PRO A 97 1.65 -5.76 14.07
C PRO A 97 2.84 -5.12 13.35
N GLY A 98 2.96 -3.79 13.44
CA GLY A 98 4.10 -3.05 12.89
C GLY A 98 4.06 -2.79 11.38
N ILE A 99 3.09 -3.35 10.64
CA ILE A 99 2.89 -3.01 9.23
C ILE A 99 2.25 -1.62 9.12
N ARG A 100 2.68 -0.86 8.11
CA ARG A 100 2.04 0.41 7.73
C ARG A 100 1.08 0.21 6.57
N TYR A 101 0.20 1.17 6.37
CA TYR A 101 -0.71 1.26 5.24
C TYR A 101 -0.35 2.50 4.44
N VAL A 102 -0.08 2.35 3.15
CA VAL A 102 0.10 3.50 2.25
C VAL A 102 -1.05 3.53 1.27
N ILE A 103 -1.76 4.65 1.22
CA ILE A 103 -2.98 4.79 0.42
C ILE A 103 -2.75 5.86 -0.64
N VAL A 104 -2.96 5.48 -1.90
CA VAL A 104 -2.90 6.39 -3.06
C VAL A 104 -4.32 6.76 -3.47
N SER A 105 -4.70 8.02 -3.32
CA SER A 105 -5.98 8.52 -3.79
C SER A 105 -5.84 9.15 -5.17
N LEU A 106 -6.74 8.74 -6.07
CA LEU A 106 -6.93 9.32 -7.40
C LEU A 106 -8.21 10.18 -7.49
N ALA A 107 -8.74 10.64 -6.34
CA ALA A 107 -9.94 11.50 -6.31
C ALA A 107 -9.78 12.76 -7.20
N ASP A 108 -8.55 13.29 -7.29
CA ASP A 108 -8.12 14.14 -8.40
C ASP A 108 -7.05 13.36 -9.21
N PRO A 109 -7.38 12.81 -10.39
CA PRO A 109 -6.45 12.00 -11.18
C PRO A 109 -5.17 12.75 -11.61
N ASN A 110 -5.26 14.09 -11.70
CA ASN A 110 -4.14 14.95 -12.07
C ASN A 110 -3.25 15.28 -10.86
N ARG A 111 -3.77 15.09 -9.63
CA ARG A 111 -3.06 15.38 -8.38
C ARG A 111 -3.24 14.24 -7.37
N PRO A 112 -2.62 13.07 -7.61
CA PRO A 112 -2.70 11.95 -6.69
C PRO A 112 -2.23 12.35 -5.28
N VAL A 113 -2.96 11.89 -4.26
CA VAL A 113 -2.62 12.13 -2.85
C VAL A 113 -2.16 10.84 -2.22
N ILE A 114 -1.01 10.87 -1.55
CA ILE A 114 -0.43 9.70 -0.88
C ILE A 114 -0.41 9.95 0.62
N LYS A 115 -0.96 9.02 1.40
CA LYS A 115 -0.93 9.07 2.86
C LYS A 115 -0.48 7.76 3.46
N GLY A 116 0.24 7.85 4.57
CA GLY A 116 0.70 6.72 5.37
C GLY A 116 -0.10 6.60 6.66
N PHE A 117 -0.35 5.38 7.11
CA PHE A 117 -1.04 5.10 8.35
C PHE A 117 -0.42 3.93 9.10
N SER A 118 -0.54 3.95 10.42
CA SER A 118 -0.40 2.79 11.29
C SER A 118 -1.73 2.54 12.01
N VAL A 119 -1.88 1.36 12.63
CA VAL A 119 -3.07 1.06 13.45
C VAL A 119 -2.64 0.95 14.91
N SER A 120 -3.26 1.76 15.75
CA SER A 120 -3.03 1.80 17.20
C SER A 120 -4.36 1.77 17.94
N ASN A 121 -4.53 0.84 18.87
CA ASN A 121 -5.80 0.62 19.61
C ASN A 121 -7.04 0.51 18.69
N GLY A 122 -6.88 -0.15 17.54
CA GLY A 122 -7.95 -0.31 16.54
C GLY A 122 -8.33 0.97 15.80
N GLN A 123 -7.54 2.04 15.91
CA GLN A 123 -7.76 3.32 15.24
C GLN A 123 -6.61 3.62 14.26
N PRO A 124 -6.90 4.27 13.12
CA PRO A 124 -5.87 4.71 12.20
C PRO A 124 -5.12 5.90 12.81
N VAL A 125 -3.80 5.85 12.75
CA VAL A 125 -2.91 6.96 13.09
C VAL A 125 -2.19 7.35 11.81
N GLU A 126 -2.36 8.60 11.36
CA GLU A 126 -1.65 9.10 10.19
C GLU A 126 -0.15 9.20 10.50
N GLU A 127 0.67 8.68 9.58
CA GLU A 127 2.11 8.58 9.70
C GLU A 127 2.76 9.39 8.58
N PRO A 128 3.86 10.12 8.85
CA PRO A 128 4.57 10.84 7.81
C PRO A 128 5.07 9.90 6.70
N VAL A 129 4.80 10.30 5.46
CA VAL A 129 5.40 9.73 4.24
C VAL A 129 6.46 10.73 3.77
N LEU A 130 7.73 10.33 3.83
CA LEU A 130 8.83 11.13 3.31
C LEU A 130 9.19 10.64 1.91
N ILE A 131 9.27 11.55 0.95
CA ILE A 131 9.73 11.25 -0.41
C ILE A 131 11.21 11.60 -0.53
N THR A 132 12.01 10.69 -1.08
CA THR A 132 13.46 10.85 -1.28
C THR A 132 13.88 10.64 -2.72
#